data_AF-A0A957RYC9-F1
#
_entry.id   AF-A0A957RYC9-F1
#
_cell.length_a   1.000
_cell.length_b   1.000
_cell.length_c   1.000
_cell.angle_alpha   90.00
_cell.angle_beta   90.00
_cell.angle_gamma   90.00
#
_symmetry.space_group_name_H-M   'P 1'
#
loop_
_entity.id
_entity.type
_entity.pdbx_description
1 polymer ?
#
loop_
_entity_poly.entity_id
_entity_poly.type
_entity_poly.pdbx_seq_one_letter_code
_entity_poly.pdbx_strand_id
1 'polypeptide(L)' 'MLLAGDIGGTKTHLAVFSLAEGPRRPVAEEIFPSASYANLADMVREFQTKTNLP' A
#
# COMPACT_ATOMS: atom_id res chain seq x y z
N MET A 1 -10.74 7.77 0.71
CA MET A 1 -9.82 6.88 -0.04
C MET A 1 -9.88 5.50 0.60
N LEU A 2 -9.49 4.45 -0.12
CA LEU A 2 -9.48 3.08 0.39
C LEU A 2 -8.08 2.50 0.22
N LEU A 3 -7.44 2.10 1.31
CA LEU A 3 -6.20 1.32 1.27
C LEU A 3 -6.57 -0.16 1.11
N ALA A 4 -6.01 -0.82 0.10
CA ALA A 4 -6.07 -2.25 -0.10
C ALA A 4 -4.67 -2.85 0.03
N GLY A 5 -4.60 -4.07 0.57
CA GLY A 5 -3.35 -4.79 0.74
C GLY A 5 -3.48 -6.26 0.37
N ASP A 6 -2.57 -6.75 -0.46
CA ASP A 6 -2.33 -8.19 -0.69
C ASP A 6 -1.07 -8.60 0.09
N ILE A 7 -1.25 -9.40 1.14
CA ILE A 7 -0.19 -9.72 2.10
C ILE A 7 0.25 -11.17 1.86
N GLY A 8 1.44 -11.32 1.27
CA GLY A 8 2.11 -12.60 1.09
C GLY A 8 3.34 -12.77 1.98
N GLY A 9 3.88 -14.00 2.01
CA GLY A 9 5.07 -14.32 2.82
C GLY A 9 6.35 -13.61 2.35
N THR A 10 6.48 -13.39 1.04
CA THR A 10 7.67 -12.75 0.45
C THR A 10 7.46 -11.28 0.12
N LYS A 11 6.25 -10.95 -0.34
CA LYS A 11 5.89 -9.62 -0.84
C LYS A 11 4.55 -9.20 -0.29
N THR A 12 4.41 -7.92 -0.01
CA THR A 12 3.14 -7.28 0.30
C THR A 12 2.91 -6.18 -0.73
N HIS A 13 1.72 -6.17 -1.35
CA HIS A 13 1.32 -5.17 -2.32
C HIS A 13 0.33 -4.22 -1.67
N LEU A 14 0.63 -2.92 -1.64
CA LEU A 14 -0.25 -1.90 -1.09
C LEU A 14 -0.71 -0.95 -2.19
N ALA A 15 -1.98 -0.61 -2.19
CA ALA A 15 -2.53 0.35 -3.13
C ALA A 15 -3.65 1.20 -2.50
N VAL A 16 -3.72 2.47 -2.86
CA VAL A 16 -4.84 3.35 -2.48
C VAL A 16 -5.74 3.60 -3.68
N PHE A 17 -7.04 3.46 -3.46
CA PHE A 17 -8.07 3.75 -4.46
C PHE A 17 -8.90 4.95 -4.05
N SER A 18 -9.35 5.72 -5.04
CA SER A 18 -10.37 6.76 -4.89
C SER A 18 -11.62 6.37 -5.66
N LEU A 19 -12.78 6.88 -5.21
CA LEU A 19 -14.02 6.70 -5.97
C LEU A 19 -13.98 7.44 -7.32
N ALA A 20 -13.19 8.52 -7.42
CA ALA A 20 -13.08 9.33 -8.63
C ALA A 20 -12.35 8.59 -9.78
N GLU A 21 -11.25 7.92 -9.47
CA GLU A 21 -10.49 7.12 -10.46
C GLU A 21 -11.10 5.74 -10.71
N GLY A 22 -11.92 5.26 -9.77
CA GLY A 22 -12.58 3.97 -9.83
C GLY A 22 -11.68 2.81 -9.36
N PRO A 23 -12.25 1.60 -9.22
CA PRO A 23 -11.60 0.48 -8.54
C PRO A 23 -10.47 -0.20 -9.33
N ARG A 24 -10.26 0.18 -10.60
CA ARG A 24 -9.22 -0.41 -11.47
C ARG A 24 -8.02 0.51 -11.67
N ARG A 25 -8.02 1.68 -11.03
CA ARG A 25 -6.98 2.70 -11.17
C ARG A 25 -6.56 3.16 -9.79
N PRO A 26 -5.54 2.51 -9.19
CA PRO A 26 -5.01 2.97 -7.92
C PRO A 26 -4.43 4.37 -8.08
N VAL A 27 -4.63 5.22 -7.08
CA VAL A 27 -4.02 6.55 -6.94
C VAL A 27 -2.54 6.43 -6.59
N ALA A 28 -2.19 5.37 -5.85
CA ALA A 28 -0.81 4.99 -5.54
C ALA A 28 -0.73 3.48 -5.32
N GLU A 29 0.39 2.87 -5.69
CA GLU A 29 0.63 1.42 -5.58
C GLU A 29 2.12 1.17 -5.36
N GLU A 30 2.47 0.26 -4.44
CA GLU A 30 3.85 -0.11 -4.12
C GLU A 30 3.97 -1.57 -3.67
N ILE A 31 5.06 -2.24 -4.06
CA ILE A 31 5.40 -3.60 -3.64
C ILE A 31 6.55 -3.56 -2.63
N PHE A 32 6.30 -4.11 -1.44
CA PHE A 32 7.29 -4.20 -0.37
C PHE A 32 7.81 -5.64 -0.19
N PRO A 33 9.10 -5.85 0.08
CA PRO A 33 9.59 -7.12 0.62
C PRO A 33 9.06 -7.32 2.04
N SER A 34 8.25 -8.36 2.27
CA SER A 34 7.60 -8.58 3.57
C SER A 34 8.61 -8.73 4.71
N ALA A 35 9.74 -9.41 4.45
CA ALA A 35 10.81 -9.63 5.43
C ALA A 35 11.57 -8.36 5.86
N SER A 36 11.37 -7.23 5.16
CA SER A 36 12.00 -5.95 5.51
C SER A 36 11.25 -5.21 6.63
N TYR A 37 10.09 -5.69 7.06
CA TYR A 37 9.25 -5.01 8.06
C TYR A 37 8.91 -5.96 9.20
N ALA A 38 9.01 -5.47 10.43
CA ALA A 38 8.64 -6.22 11.62
C ALA A 38 7.12 -6.38 11.77
N ASN A 39 6.34 -5.46 11.21
CA ASN A 39 4.89 -5.47 11.24
C ASN A 39 4.31 -4.66 10.07
N LEU A 40 3.01 -4.84 9.80
CA LEU A 40 2.30 -4.15 8.72
C LEU A 40 2.18 -2.64 8.94
N ALA A 41 2.08 -2.18 10.19
CA ALA A 41 1.90 -0.75 10.48
C ALA A 41 3.11 0.08 10.04
N ASP A 42 4.33 -0.43 10.22
CA ASP A 42 5.56 0.24 9.77
C ASP A 42 5.62 0.33 8.24
N MET A 43 5.24 -0.74 7.54
CA MET A 43 5.14 -0.75 6.08
C MET A 43 4.12 0.27 5.56
N VAL A 44 2.95 0.35 6.20
CA VAL A 44 1.89 1.31 5.83
C VAL A 44 2.32 2.76 6.07
N ARG A 45 3.10 3.04 7.13
CA ARG A 45 3.66 4.39 7.37
C ARG A 45 4.66 4.79 6.29
N GLU A 46 5.55 3.87 5.90
CA GLU A 46 6.48 4.13 4.80
C GLU A 46 5.74 4.37 3.49
N PHE A 47 4.72 3.56 3.20
CA PHE A 47 3.87 3.73 2.03
C PHE A 47 3.18 5.11 2.00
N GLN A 48 2.56 5.56 3.09
CA GLN A 48 1.97 6.91 3.18
C GLN A 48 3.02 8.00 2.94
N THR A 49 4.22 7.84 3.53
CA THR A 49 5.33 8.78 3.35
C THR A 49 5.80 8.86 1.89
N LYS A 50 5.94 7.71 1.21
CA LYS A 50 6.38 7.63 -0.20
C LYS A 50 5.36 8.19 -1.17
N THR A 51 4.08 8.04 -0.86
CA THR A 51 2.98 8.40 -1.75
C THR A 51 2.43 9.79 -1.49
N ASN A 52 2.93 10.49 -0.46
CA ASN A 52 2.40 11.76 0.02
C ASN A 52 0.88 11.72 0.28
N LEU A 53 0.37 10.54 0.65
CA LEU A 53 -1.04 10.33 0.97
C LEU A 53 -1.24 10.46 2.49
N PRO A 54 -2.35 11.08 2.92
CA PRO A 54 -2.69 11.22 4.34
C PRO A 54 -3.12 9.91 5.00
#